data_AF-A0A2X2JY09-F1
#
_entry.id   AF-A0A2X2JY09-F1
#
_cell.length_a   1.000
_cell.length_b   1.000
_cell.length_c   1.000
_cell.angle_alpha   90.00
_cell.angle_beta   90.00
_cell.angle_gamma   90.00
#
_symmetry.space_group_name_H-M   'P 1'
#
loop_
_entity.id
_entity.type
_entity.pdbx_description
1 polymer ?
#
loop_
_entity_poly.entity_id
_entity_poly.type
_entity_poly.pdbx_seq_one_letter_code
_entity_poly.pdbx_strand_id
1 'polypeptide(L)' 'MTPNSNKDYLLYWMELGQGHLDEAINIATYLDDNDITKLALINKLNEIKNNGDLSNDKRSEETKKYNDKLQDILDKEKTS' A
#
# COMPACT_ATOMS: atom_id res chain seq x y z
N MET A 1 14.05 -15.63 7.55
CA MET A 1 14.45 -14.23 7.27
C MET A 1 15.92 -14.21 6.92
N THR A 2 16.27 -13.64 5.78
CA THR A 2 17.66 -13.47 5.33
C THR A 2 18.11 -12.03 5.63
N PRO A 3 19.42 -11.72 5.66
CA PRO A 3 19.88 -10.35 5.90
C PRO A 3 19.32 -9.30 4.92
N ASN A 4 18.90 -9.73 3.72
CA ASN A 4 18.26 -8.86 2.73
C ASN A 4 16.80 -8.58 3.09
N SER A 5 16.03 -9.59 3.54
CA SER A 5 14.63 -9.36 3.95
C SER A 5 14.54 -8.34 5.09
N ASN A 6 15.46 -8.39 6.08
CA ASN A 6 15.47 -7.42 7.17
C ASN A 6 15.70 -5.98 6.71
N LYS A 7 16.51 -5.77 5.66
CA LYS A 7 16.73 -4.43 5.09
C LYS A 7 15.50 -3.92 4.35
N ASP A 8 14.84 -4.81 3.61
CA ASP A 8 13.65 -4.47 2.82
C ASP A 8 12.46 -4.11 3.74
N TYR A 9 12.28 -4.81 4.87
CA TYR A 9 11.30 -4.42 5.88
C TYR A 9 11.62 -3.08 6.54
N LEU A 10 12.90 -2.78 6.81
CA LEU A 10 13.29 -1.46 7.33
C LEU A 10 13.04 -0.35 6.31
N LEU A 11 13.34 -0.62 5.03
CA LEU A 11 13.08 0.31 3.93
C LEU A 11 11.58 0.58 3.80
N TYR A 12 10.74 -0.44 3.88
CA TYR A 12 9.28 -0.29 3.91
C TYR A 12 8.83 0.70 4.99
N TRP A 13 9.27 0.52 6.25
CA TRP A 13 8.88 1.40 7.35
C TRP A 13 9.42 2.83 7.18
N MET A 14 10.61 2.97 6.59
CA MET A 14 11.20 4.27 6.29
C MET A 14 10.36 5.04 5.26
N GLU A 15 10.04 4.42 4.12
CA GLU A 15 9.24 5.06 3.05
C GLU A 15 7.82 5.37 3.55
N LEU A 16 7.19 4.44 4.28
CA LEU A 16 5.87 4.66 4.87
C LEU A 16 5.88 5.85 5.85
N GLY A 17 6.89 5.93 6.72
CA GLY A 17 7.03 7.01 7.69
C GLY A 17 7.31 8.39 7.07
N GLN A 18 7.93 8.42 5.88
CA GLN A 18 8.17 9.65 5.12
C GLN A 18 6.96 10.08 4.27
N GLY A 19 5.91 9.25 4.19
CA GLY A 19 4.76 9.50 3.33
C GLY A 19 4.98 9.14 1.87
N HIS A 20 6.06 8.43 1.54
CA HIS A 20 6.32 7.87 0.20
C HIS A 20 5.51 6.59 0.00
N LEU A 21 4.18 6.76 -0.05
CA LEU A 21 3.23 5.65 0.02
C LEU A 21 3.30 4.73 -1.21
N ASP A 22 3.63 5.27 -2.38
CA ASP A 22 3.74 4.47 -3.61
C ASP A 22 4.99 3.56 -3.55
N GLU A 23 6.11 4.07 -3.05
CA GLU A 23 7.31 3.28 -2.76
C GLU A 23 7.06 2.23 -1.68
N ALA A 24 6.38 2.59 -0.59
CA ALA A 24 6.01 1.65 0.46
C ALA A 24 5.14 0.49 -0.06
N ILE A 25 4.16 0.78 -0.93
CA ILE A 25 3.34 -0.25 -1.60
C ILE A 25 4.20 -1.17 -2.47
N ASN A 26 5.14 -0.61 -3.25
CA ASN A 26 6.02 -1.39 -4.11
C ASN A 26 6.92 -2.34 -3.32
N ILE A 27 7.51 -1.87 -2.22
CA ILE A 27 8.36 -2.69 -1.34
C ILE A 27 7.53 -3.78 -0.67
N ALA A 28 6.36 -3.44 -0.12
CA ALA A 28 5.47 -4.41 0.52
C ALA A 28 5.01 -5.52 -0.45
N THR A 29 4.68 -5.14 -1.69
CA THR A 29 4.32 -6.09 -2.74
C THR A 29 5.49 -6.99 -3.12
N TYR A 30 6.71 -6.45 -3.18
CA TYR A 30 7.93 -7.23 -3.45
C TYR A 30 8.28 -8.21 -2.31
N LEU A 31 8.00 -7.83 -1.07
CA LEU A 31 8.15 -8.68 0.11
C LEU A 31 7.15 -9.84 0.16
N ASP A 32 6.11 -9.81 -0.70
CA ASP A 32 4.99 -10.77 -0.73
C ASP A 32 4.34 -10.95 0.65
N ASP A 33 4.29 -9.85 1.41
CA ASP A 33 3.72 -9.82 2.76
C ASP A 33 2.39 -9.05 2.71
N ASN A 34 1.31 -9.82 2.77
CA ASN A 34 -0.04 -9.28 2.64
C ASN A 34 -0.37 -8.26 3.73
N ASP A 35 0.11 -8.42 4.96
CA ASP A 35 -0.26 -7.54 6.07
C ASP A 35 0.32 -6.14 5.91
N ILE A 36 1.61 -6.04 5.57
CA ILE A 36 2.23 -4.73 5.31
C ILE A 36 1.75 -4.14 3.99
N THR A 37 1.40 -4.96 2.99
CA THR A 37 0.82 -4.47 1.74
C THR A 37 -0.56 -3.85 1.98
N LYS A 38 -1.43 -4.51 2.77
CA LYS A 38 -2.72 -3.96 3.20
C LYS A 38 -2.54 -2.65 3.95
N LEU A 39 -1.58 -2.57 4.87
CA LEU A 39 -1.31 -1.35 5.65
C LEU A 39 -0.93 -0.17 4.75
N ALA A 40 -0.02 -0.36 3.78
CA ALA A 40 0.38 0.69 2.86
C ALA A 40 -0.78 1.15 1.96
N LEU A 41 -1.60 0.22 1.45
CA LEU A 41 -2.79 0.53 0.67
C LEU A 41 -3.82 1.34 1.47
N ILE A 42 -4.04 1.00 2.73
CA ILE A 42 -4.94 1.76 3.62
C ILE A 42 -4.43 3.19 3.83
N ASN A 43 -3.12 3.37 4.03
CA ASN A 43 -2.52 4.70 4.14
C ASN A 43 -2.69 5.50 2.84
N LYS A 44 -2.50 4.88 1.67
CA LYS A 44 -2.72 5.53 0.37
C LYS A 44 -4.18 5.94 0.16
N LEU A 45 -5.12 5.10 0.54
CA LEU A 45 -6.56 5.41 0.50
C LEU A 45 -6.90 6.58 1.43
N ASN A 46 -6.29 6.65 2.61
CA ASN A 46 -6.45 7.78 3.53
C ASN A 46 -5.84 9.08 2.97
N GLU A 47 -4.69 9.02 2.30
CA GLU A 47 -4.08 10.16 1.60
C GLU A 47 -5.01 10.66 0.50
N ILE A 48 -5.46 9.79 -0.41
CA ILE A 48 -6.39 10.13 -1.49
C ILE A 48 -7.68 10.74 -0.92
N LYS A 49 -8.23 10.20 0.17
CA LYS A 49 -9.45 10.74 0.79
C LYS A 49 -9.25 12.15 1.33
N ASN A 50 -8.08 12.45 1.88
CA ASN A 50 -7.80 13.71 2.58
C ASN A 50 -7.06 14.74 1.70
N ASN A 51 -6.62 14.37 0.50
CA ASN A 51 -5.88 15.23 -0.41
C ASN A 51 -6.80 16.35 -0.97
N GLY A 52 -6.60 17.59 -0.55
CA GLY A 52 -7.40 18.74 -0.98
C GLY A 52 -7.19 19.15 -2.45
N ASP A 53 -6.10 18.71 -3.07
CA ASP A 53 -5.70 19.08 -4.43
C ASP A 53 -6.32 18.18 -5.52
N LEU A 54 -6.89 17.04 -5.12
CA LEU A 54 -7.57 16.13 -6.05
C LEU A 54 -8.99 16.60 -6.38
N SER A 55 -9.30 16.67 -7.68
CA SER A 55 -10.68 16.75 -8.14
C SER A 55 -11.49 15.52 -7.71
N ASN A 56 -12.81 15.64 -7.65
CA ASN A 56 -13.68 14.53 -7.28
C ASN A 56 -13.51 13.32 -8.21
N ASP A 57 -13.40 13.54 -9.51
CA ASP A 57 -13.23 12.47 -10.50
C ASP A 57 -11.90 11.73 -10.29
N LYS A 58 -10.78 12.46 -10.16
CA LYS A 58 -9.47 11.86 -9.88
C LYS A 58 -9.45 11.13 -8.55
N ARG A 59 -10.10 11.68 -7.53
CA ARG A 59 -10.23 11.03 -6.22
C ARG A 59 -10.99 9.71 -6.34
N SER A 60 -12.09 9.68 -7.09
CA SER A 60 -12.88 8.47 -7.32
C SER A 60 -12.08 7.41 -8.08
N GLU A 61 -11.39 7.81 -9.14
CA GLU A 61 -10.54 6.94 -9.95
C GLU A 61 -9.43 6.29 -9.11
N GLU A 62 -8.63 7.09 -8.40
CA GLU A 62 -7.54 6.56 -7.58
C GLU A 62 -8.09 5.74 -6.39
N THR A 63 -9.18 6.16 -5.76
CA THR A 63 -9.83 5.36 -4.69
C THR A 63 -10.23 3.99 -5.20
N LYS A 64 -10.84 3.90 -6.38
CA LYS A 64 -11.23 2.63 -6.99
C LYS A 64 -9.99 1.76 -7.25
N LYS A 65 -8.96 2.32 -7.88
CA LYS A 65 -7.70 1.62 -8.19
C LYS A 65 -7.06 0.96 -6.97
N TYR A 66 -6.95 1.66 -5.84
CA TYR A 66 -6.33 1.10 -4.65
C TYR A 66 -7.27 0.20 -3.84
N ASN A 67 -8.58 0.42 -3.88
CA ASN A 67 -9.55 -0.53 -3.33
C ASN A 67 -9.54 -1.87 -4.09
N ASP A 68 -9.43 -1.84 -5.42
CA ASP A 68 -9.35 -3.06 -6.23
C ASP A 68 -8.10 -3.87 -5.83
N LYS A 69 -6.94 -3.22 -5.66
CA LYS A 69 -5.71 -3.88 -5.15
C LYS A 69 -5.87 -4.47 -3.74
N LEU A 70 -6.53 -3.75 -2.83
CA LEU A 70 -6.78 -4.22 -1.48
C LEU A 70 -7.70 -5.44 -1.48
N GLN A 71 -8.74 -5.40 -2.33
CA GLN A 71 -9.68 -6.50 -2.49
C GLN A 71 -8.99 -7.75 -3.02
N ASP A 72 -8.09 -7.62 -4.00
CA ASP A 72 -7.31 -8.74 -4.53
C ASP A 72 -6.51 -9.46 -3.43
N ILE A 73 -5.91 -8.71 -2.48
CA ILE A 73 -5.17 -9.31 -1.36
C ILE A 73 -6.12 -10.04 -0.40
N LEU A 74 -7.26 -9.42 -0.07
CA LEU A 74 -8.25 -10.03 0.81
C LEU A 74 -8.84 -11.32 0.21
N ASP A 75 -9.01 -11.37 -1.11
CA ASP A 75 -9.52 -12.56 -1.79
C ASP A 75 -8.48 -13.68 -1.87
N LYS A 76 -7.20 -13.35 -2.09
CA LYS A 76 -6.10 -14.33 -1.98
C LYS A 76 -6.08 -15.01 -0.61
N GLU A 77 -6.23 -14.24 0.47
CA GLU A 77 -6.22 -14.75 1.84
C GLU A 77 -7.42 -15.66 2.16
N LYS A 78 -8.60 -15.41 1.57
CA LYS A 78 -9.77 -16.29 1.76
C LYS A 78 -9.60 -17.66 1.11
N THR A 79 -8.76 -17.75 0.08
CA THR A 79 -8.52 -18.99 -0.68
C THR A 79 -7.29 -19.76 -0.22
N SER A 80 -6.54 -19.23 0.76
CA SER A 80 -5.32 -19.81 1.33
C SER A 80 -5.63 -20.57 2.63
#